data_AF-A0A128A0M4-F1
#
_entry.id   AF-A0A128A0M4-F1
#
_cell.length_a   1.000
_cell.length_b   1.000
_cell.length_c   1.000
_cell.angle_alpha   90.00
_cell.angle_beta   90.00
_cell.angle_gamma   90.00
#
_symmetry.space_group_name_H-M   'P 1'
#
loop_
_entity.id
_entity.type
_entity.pdbx_description
1 polymer ?
#
loop_
_entity_poly.entity_id
_entity_poly.type
_entity_poly.pdbx_seq_one_letter_code
_entity_poly.pdbx_strand_id
1 'polypeptide(L)'
;MGIKEIIAKIEKENNIFAKKSNLDTLSFPDNVIGRQQSQEKLVRLLLQYKQEYLVPFISVYGRSGSGKSTIVRHVCENLDEISFCFVNIRRAKTVFGVANLILAELGQASLKSAQGINMAVGKIEDSIVAQLDKEGKNVFVLILDEYDMLFYDKRGNPSDFVYKLLVIEERLHTKGKMLCIIAISNNGLADYAIDDRVRSRIGNSEIFFEPYSKDDVYEILKDRSAKAFSKKVKEDVLMHCAELSSAVYGDARRAIDLLRVGAEIASSEGKGILPEHIDSAQKILEKDRTTVVLKSSSTHTKILCLAMARITYLTDQPWQSTAIIYKQYQNFISRHSGKIKPVGYRRVAELLNELENTGFTVSQTGSKGRHGYGTQHKLTVDPEIIVNTIIPSMWKNLAENKARHYDLTHNPASKYPNDVRGKWDKFEGEQNWQKYVNLDYVIEQKTDEKSANKK
;
A
#
# COMPACT_ATOMS: atom_id res chain seq x y z
N MET A 1 35.88 -14.35 12.19
CA MET A 1 34.79 -15.25 12.60
C MET A 1 34.51 -16.18 11.43
N GLY A 2 34.70 -17.49 11.61
CA GLY A 2 34.42 -18.47 10.55
C GLY A 2 32.92 -18.64 10.33
N ILE A 3 32.48 -19.11 9.15
CA ILE A 3 31.05 -19.32 8.83
C ILE A 3 30.35 -20.19 9.90
N LYS A 4 31.03 -21.22 10.42
CA LYS A 4 30.49 -22.08 11.49
C LYS A 4 30.21 -21.33 12.79
N GLU A 5 31.10 -20.40 13.17
CA GLU A 5 30.90 -19.57 14.37
C GLU A 5 29.74 -18.59 14.16
N ILE A 6 29.58 -18.07 12.94
CA ILE A 6 28.47 -17.16 12.59
C ILE A 6 27.13 -17.92 12.65
N ILE A 7 27.08 -19.13 12.10
CA ILE A 7 25.88 -19.98 12.17
C ILE A 7 25.52 -20.28 13.63
N ALA A 8 26.49 -20.74 14.44
CA ALA A 8 26.23 -21.06 15.85
C ALA A 8 25.74 -19.83 16.65
N LYS A 9 26.26 -18.64 16.35
CA LYS A 9 25.78 -17.38 16.93
C LYS A 9 24.32 -17.11 16.53
N ILE A 10 23.99 -17.18 15.25
CA ILE A 10 22.64 -16.93 14.73
C ILE A 10 21.63 -17.97 15.23
N GLU A 11 22.01 -19.24 15.32
CA GLU A 11 21.17 -20.29 15.90
C GLU A 11 20.86 -20.02 17.37
N LYS A 12 21.86 -19.54 18.13
CA LYS A 12 21.66 -19.15 19.54
C LYS A 12 20.71 -17.97 19.68
N GLU A 13 20.82 -16.98 18.81
CA GLU A 13 19.90 -15.83 18.73
C GLU A 13 18.46 -16.30 18.43
N ASN A 14 18.27 -17.24 17.51
CA ASN A 14 16.93 -17.72 17.11
C ASN A 14 16.18 -18.53 18.18
N ASN A 15 16.79 -18.87 19.32
CA ASN A 15 16.14 -19.61 20.42
C ASN A 15 14.89 -18.94 21.02
N ILE A 16 14.68 -17.64 20.76
CA ILE A 16 13.44 -16.95 21.16
C ILE A 16 12.20 -17.53 20.46
N PHE A 17 12.37 -18.05 19.24
CA PHE A 17 11.29 -18.60 18.42
C PHE A 17 11.17 -20.11 18.63
N ALA A 18 9.96 -20.58 18.91
CA ALA A 18 9.62 -22.01 18.87
C ALA A 18 9.28 -22.42 17.43
N LYS A 19 8.45 -21.62 16.75
CA LYS A 19 8.05 -21.85 15.35
C LYS A 19 7.79 -20.52 14.66
N LYS A 20 8.87 -19.90 14.18
CA LYS A 20 8.86 -18.55 13.55
C LYS A 20 7.86 -18.42 12.39
N SER A 21 7.56 -19.52 11.68
CA SER A 21 6.59 -19.53 10.57
C SER A 21 5.17 -19.13 10.97
N ASN A 22 4.80 -19.21 12.25
CA ASN A 22 3.49 -18.72 12.72
C ASN A 22 3.36 -17.19 12.66
N LEU A 23 4.48 -16.47 12.52
CA LEU A 23 4.55 -15.02 12.25
C LEU A 23 4.69 -14.71 10.75
N ASP A 24 4.52 -15.70 9.87
CA ASP A 24 4.40 -15.45 8.44
C ASP A 24 3.02 -14.85 8.15
N THR A 25 2.99 -13.67 7.54
CA THR A 25 1.75 -12.98 7.17
C THR A 25 0.98 -13.69 6.06
N LEU A 26 1.61 -14.65 5.37
CA LEU A 26 0.99 -15.50 4.36
C LEU A 26 0.39 -16.79 4.95
N SER A 27 0.76 -17.16 6.18
CA SER A 27 0.23 -18.36 6.81
C SER A 27 -1.23 -18.18 7.22
N PHE A 28 -2.02 -19.22 6.98
CA PHE A 28 -3.42 -19.27 7.34
C PHE A 28 -3.58 -19.37 8.87
N PRO A 29 -4.41 -18.54 9.53
CA PRO A 29 -4.63 -18.65 10.97
C PRO A 29 -5.55 -19.84 11.29
N ASP A 30 -5.22 -20.64 12.31
CA ASP A 30 -6.09 -21.77 12.70
C ASP A 30 -7.48 -21.31 13.17
N ASN A 31 -7.57 -20.09 13.71
CA ASN A 31 -8.79 -19.49 14.22
C ASN A 31 -9.08 -18.15 13.54
N VAL A 32 -10.34 -17.94 13.15
CA VAL A 32 -10.82 -16.67 12.61
C VAL A 32 -11.19 -15.73 13.75
N ILE A 33 -10.49 -14.60 13.86
CA ILE A 33 -10.69 -13.58 14.90
C ILE A 33 -11.26 -12.31 14.25
N GLY A 34 -12.28 -11.70 14.85
CA GLY A 34 -12.86 -10.42 14.42
C GLY A 34 -13.58 -10.44 13.06
N ARG A 35 -13.90 -11.63 12.52
CA ARG A 35 -14.48 -11.81 11.17
C ARG A 35 -15.66 -12.77 11.11
N GLN A 36 -16.26 -13.09 12.26
CA GLN A 36 -17.37 -14.03 12.35
C GLN A 36 -18.56 -13.57 11.50
N GLN A 37 -18.93 -12.29 11.54
CA GLN A 37 -20.05 -11.77 10.75
C GLN A 37 -19.76 -11.81 9.23
N SER A 38 -18.55 -11.43 8.80
CA SER A 38 -18.16 -11.48 7.38
C SER A 38 -18.11 -12.91 6.86
N GLN A 39 -17.59 -13.84 7.67
CA GLN A 39 -17.58 -15.26 7.39
C GLN A 39 -19.00 -15.81 7.28
N GLU A 40 -19.87 -15.50 8.24
CA GLU A 40 -21.26 -15.94 8.24
C GLU A 40 -22.02 -15.43 7.00
N LYS A 41 -21.83 -14.16 6.62
CA LYS A 41 -22.42 -13.61 5.39
C LYS A 41 -21.96 -14.36 4.15
N LEU A 42 -20.66 -14.65 4.04
CA LEU A 42 -20.11 -15.39 2.90
C LEU A 42 -20.66 -16.81 2.84
N VAL A 43 -20.66 -17.52 3.97
CA VAL A 43 -21.21 -18.87 4.09
C VAL A 43 -22.70 -18.88 3.73
N ARG A 44 -23.48 -17.90 4.23
CA ARG A 44 -24.91 -17.78 3.91
C ARG A 44 -25.15 -17.61 2.41
N LEU A 45 -24.35 -16.82 1.71
CA LEU A 45 -24.47 -16.63 0.26
C LEU A 45 -24.08 -17.89 -0.51
N LEU A 46 -23.00 -18.56 -0.11
CA LEU A 46 -22.56 -19.78 -0.77
C LEU A 46 -23.54 -20.94 -0.54
N LEU A 47 -24.03 -21.16 0.68
CA LEU A 47 -24.96 -22.26 1.00
C LEU A 47 -26.32 -22.18 0.31
N GLN A 48 -26.64 -21.08 -0.37
CA GLN A 48 -27.84 -20.98 -1.19
C GLN A 48 -27.91 -22.07 -2.26
N TYR A 49 -26.77 -22.63 -2.71
CA TYR A 49 -26.77 -23.69 -3.73
C TYR A 49 -27.62 -24.91 -3.32
N LYS A 50 -27.80 -25.15 -2.01
CA LYS A 50 -28.66 -26.21 -1.47
C LYS A 50 -30.15 -25.99 -1.76
N GLN A 51 -30.52 -24.77 -2.14
CA GLN A 51 -31.86 -24.35 -2.56
C GLN A 51 -31.93 -24.16 -4.09
N GLU A 52 -31.06 -24.84 -4.82
CA GLU A 52 -30.98 -24.79 -6.29
C GLU A 52 -30.65 -23.39 -6.84
N TYR A 53 -30.09 -22.50 -6.02
CA TYR A 53 -29.76 -21.12 -6.40
C TYR A 53 -28.39 -20.73 -5.89
N LEU A 54 -27.54 -20.13 -6.72
CA LEU A 54 -26.28 -19.57 -6.28
C LEU A 54 -26.11 -18.17 -6.85
N VAL A 55 -25.70 -17.22 -6.01
CA VAL A 55 -25.38 -15.88 -6.50
C VAL A 55 -24.23 -15.96 -7.50
N PRO A 56 -24.38 -15.39 -8.71
CA PRO A 56 -23.38 -15.53 -9.77
C PRO A 56 -22.08 -14.77 -9.44
N PHE A 57 -22.18 -13.74 -8.60
CA PHE A 57 -21.07 -12.88 -8.25
C PHE A 57 -21.17 -12.39 -6.81
N ILE A 58 -20.05 -12.36 -6.09
CA ILE A 58 -19.92 -11.77 -4.75
C ILE A 58 -18.75 -10.78 -4.78
N SER A 59 -19.02 -9.52 -4.44
CA SER A 59 -17.99 -8.51 -4.23
C SER A 59 -17.51 -8.52 -2.78
N VAL A 60 -16.23 -8.78 -2.55
CA VAL A 60 -15.61 -8.73 -1.22
C VAL A 60 -14.61 -7.59 -1.22
N TYR A 61 -14.91 -6.51 -0.50
CA TYR A 61 -14.09 -5.30 -0.54
C TYR A 61 -13.76 -4.76 0.84
N GLY A 62 -12.72 -3.93 0.90
CA GLY A 62 -12.21 -3.35 2.14
C GLY A 62 -10.71 -3.12 2.05
N ARG A 63 -10.13 -2.44 3.03
CA ARG A 63 -8.70 -2.06 3.00
C ARG A 63 -7.76 -3.28 2.92
N SER A 64 -6.56 -3.07 2.39
CA SER A 64 -5.52 -4.11 2.45
C SER A 64 -5.23 -4.50 3.89
N GLY A 65 -4.93 -5.77 4.13
CA GLY A 65 -4.69 -6.28 5.48
C GLY A 65 -5.94 -6.57 6.32
N SER A 66 -7.17 -6.33 5.83
CA SER A 66 -8.41 -6.59 6.58
C SER A 66 -8.84 -8.07 6.65
N GLY A 67 -8.11 -8.99 6.01
CA GLY A 67 -8.37 -10.44 6.09
C GLY A 67 -9.24 -11.03 4.97
N LYS A 68 -9.66 -10.25 3.97
CA LYS A 68 -10.52 -10.70 2.85
C LYS A 68 -10.08 -12.03 2.22
N SER A 69 -8.86 -12.07 1.67
CA SER A 69 -8.32 -13.22 0.94
C SER A 69 -8.18 -14.45 1.83
N THR A 70 -7.84 -14.25 3.10
CA THR A 70 -7.77 -15.29 4.12
C THR A 70 -9.17 -15.88 4.35
N ILE A 71 -10.15 -15.06 4.75
CA ILE A 71 -11.49 -15.57 5.09
C ILE A 71 -12.19 -16.22 3.89
N VAL A 72 -12.09 -15.63 2.69
CA VAL A 72 -12.69 -16.23 1.49
C VAL A 72 -12.10 -17.60 1.21
N ARG A 73 -10.77 -17.74 1.23
CA ARG A 73 -10.11 -19.03 1.03
C ARG A 73 -10.53 -20.04 2.10
N HIS A 74 -10.56 -19.63 3.36
CA HIS A 74 -10.95 -20.49 4.48
C HIS A 74 -12.34 -21.08 4.30
N VAL A 75 -13.31 -20.22 3.97
CA VAL A 75 -14.69 -20.64 3.79
C VAL A 75 -14.75 -21.66 2.65
N CYS A 76 -14.06 -21.40 1.54
CA CYS A 76 -14.08 -22.34 0.42
C CYS A 76 -13.37 -23.67 0.72
N GLU A 77 -12.29 -23.65 1.50
CA GLU A 77 -11.58 -24.87 1.94
C GLU A 77 -12.40 -25.75 2.90
N ASN A 78 -13.35 -25.16 3.63
CA ASN A 78 -14.19 -25.86 4.62
C ASN A 78 -15.59 -26.21 4.11
N LEU A 79 -15.88 -26.01 2.82
CA LEU A 79 -17.13 -26.41 2.19
C LEU A 79 -16.88 -27.61 1.27
N ASP A 80 -17.16 -28.82 1.75
CA ASP A 80 -16.83 -30.07 1.05
C ASP A 80 -17.53 -30.22 -0.32
N GLU A 81 -18.76 -29.71 -0.45
CA GLU A 81 -19.61 -29.87 -1.63
C GLU A 81 -19.27 -28.91 -2.78
N ILE A 82 -18.31 -28.00 -2.60
CA ILE A 82 -17.88 -27.04 -3.63
C ILE A 82 -16.46 -27.35 -4.14
N SER A 83 -16.24 -27.10 -5.43
CA SER A 83 -14.90 -26.99 -6.01
C SER A 83 -14.54 -25.52 -6.12
N PHE A 84 -13.27 -25.14 -5.98
CA PHE A 84 -12.87 -23.74 -6.11
C PHE A 84 -11.50 -23.59 -6.76
N CYS A 85 -11.28 -22.40 -7.32
CA CYS A 85 -9.99 -21.97 -7.85
C CYS A 85 -9.69 -20.56 -7.33
N PHE A 86 -8.53 -20.41 -6.68
CA PHE A 86 -8.07 -19.14 -6.12
C PHE A 86 -7.01 -18.52 -7.01
N VAL A 87 -7.30 -17.36 -7.60
CA VAL A 87 -6.42 -16.69 -8.57
C VAL A 87 -6.05 -15.30 -8.05
N ASN A 88 -4.77 -15.08 -7.72
CA ASN A 88 -4.28 -13.73 -7.43
C ASN A 88 -3.87 -13.03 -8.74
N ILE A 89 -4.61 -12.00 -9.13
CA ILE A 89 -4.45 -11.36 -10.44
C ILE A 89 -3.49 -10.17 -10.44
N ARG A 90 -2.80 -9.91 -9.31
CA ARG A 90 -1.92 -8.74 -9.12
C ARG A 90 -0.79 -8.62 -10.14
N ARG A 91 -0.35 -9.74 -10.70
CA ARG A 91 0.73 -9.78 -11.70
C ARG A 91 0.23 -9.55 -13.13
N ALA A 92 -1.09 -9.58 -13.37
CA ALA A 92 -1.65 -9.32 -14.68
C ALA A 92 -1.54 -7.83 -15.02
N LYS A 93 -1.09 -7.57 -16.25
CA LYS A 93 -1.06 -6.20 -16.82
C LYS A 93 -2.17 -5.97 -17.83
N THR A 94 -2.83 -7.05 -18.28
CA THR A 94 -3.87 -7.02 -19.29
C THR A 94 -5.00 -7.97 -18.93
N VAL A 95 -6.19 -7.71 -19.46
CA VAL A 95 -7.36 -8.61 -19.34
C VAL A 95 -7.02 -10.01 -19.84
N PHE A 96 -6.29 -10.14 -20.94
CA PHE A 96 -5.84 -11.43 -21.45
C PHE A 96 -4.83 -12.11 -20.49
N GLY A 97 -3.99 -11.32 -19.82
CA GLY A 97 -3.11 -11.81 -18.77
C GLY A 97 -3.88 -12.39 -17.59
N VAL A 98 -4.99 -11.77 -17.19
CA VAL A 98 -5.89 -12.31 -16.16
C VAL A 98 -6.47 -13.66 -16.59
N ALA A 99 -6.99 -13.78 -17.81
CA ALA A 99 -7.50 -15.05 -18.33
C ALA A 99 -6.43 -16.16 -18.32
N ASN A 100 -5.19 -15.83 -18.67
CA ASN A 100 -4.06 -16.77 -18.60
C ASN A 100 -3.68 -17.16 -17.16
N LEU A 101 -3.82 -16.26 -16.19
CA LEU A 101 -3.61 -16.61 -14.77
C LEU A 101 -4.70 -17.58 -14.29
N ILE A 102 -5.96 -17.35 -14.65
CA ILE A 102 -7.06 -18.28 -14.32
C ILE A 102 -6.78 -19.66 -14.93
N LEU A 103 -6.40 -19.71 -16.21
CA LEU A 103 -6.04 -20.96 -16.88
C LEU A 103 -4.87 -21.67 -16.20
N ALA A 104 -3.84 -20.94 -15.78
CA ALA A 104 -2.69 -21.52 -15.10
C ALA A 104 -3.07 -22.18 -13.76
N GLU A 105 -3.91 -21.52 -12.96
CA GLU A 105 -4.40 -22.08 -11.69
C GLU A 105 -5.35 -23.28 -11.91
N LEU A 106 -6.05 -23.32 -13.05
CA LEU A 106 -6.82 -24.48 -13.50
C LEU A 106 -5.97 -25.58 -14.17
N GLY A 107 -4.62 -25.47 -14.11
CA GLY A 107 -3.69 -26.47 -14.64
C GLY A 107 -3.53 -26.46 -16.17
N GLN A 108 -3.95 -25.40 -16.86
CA GLN A 108 -3.87 -25.27 -18.31
C GLN A 108 -2.62 -24.51 -18.77
N ALA A 109 -2.15 -24.83 -19.99
CA ALA A 109 -1.07 -24.10 -20.64
C ALA A 109 -1.51 -22.67 -21.00
N SER A 110 -0.60 -21.71 -20.83
CA SER A 110 -0.84 -20.31 -21.21
C SER A 110 -1.10 -20.18 -22.71
N LEU A 111 -2.06 -19.34 -23.05
CA LEU A 111 -2.39 -19.01 -24.43
C LEU A 111 -1.57 -17.84 -24.94
N LYS A 112 -1.36 -17.81 -26.26
CA LYS A 112 -0.80 -16.66 -26.96
C LYS A 112 -1.92 -15.64 -27.18
N SER A 113 -1.63 -14.35 -27.02
CA SER A 113 -2.61 -13.27 -27.19
C SER A 113 -3.32 -13.28 -28.55
N ALA A 114 -2.62 -13.72 -29.61
CA ALA A 114 -3.17 -13.89 -30.96
C ALA A 114 -4.36 -14.88 -31.03
N GLN A 115 -4.52 -15.78 -30.05
CA GLN A 115 -5.64 -16.73 -29.99
C GLN A 115 -6.94 -16.07 -29.50
N GLY A 116 -6.85 -14.88 -28.91
CA GLY A 116 -8.01 -14.06 -28.54
C GLY A 116 -8.68 -14.46 -27.22
N ILE A 117 -9.35 -13.49 -26.60
CA ILE A 117 -9.95 -13.64 -25.28
C ILE A 117 -11.09 -14.67 -25.25
N ASN A 118 -11.85 -14.82 -26.34
CA ASN A 118 -12.97 -15.76 -26.40
C ASN A 118 -12.49 -17.21 -26.30
N MET A 119 -11.33 -17.54 -26.90
CA MET A 119 -10.72 -18.86 -26.76
C MET A 119 -10.26 -19.10 -25.31
N ALA A 120 -9.70 -18.09 -24.66
CA ALA A 120 -9.31 -18.19 -23.25
C ALA A 120 -10.52 -18.45 -22.34
N VAL A 121 -11.60 -17.68 -22.51
CA VAL A 121 -12.86 -17.86 -21.76
C VAL A 121 -13.47 -19.25 -22.02
N GLY A 122 -13.49 -19.72 -23.27
CA GLY A 122 -13.95 -21.07 -23.59
C GLY A 122 -13.13 -22.15 -22.88
N LYS A 123 -11.81 -22.03 -22.88
CA LYS A 123 -10.95 -22.96 -22.13
C LYS A 123 -11.15 -22.90 -20.61
N ILE A 124 -11.48 -21.72 -20.07
CA ILE A 124 -11.83 -21.57 -18.65
C ILE A 124 -13.12 -22.35 -18.37
N GLU A 125 -14.17 -22.19 -19.20
CA GLU A 125 -15.42 -22.97 -19.11
C GLU A 125 -15.12 -24.48 -19.14
N ASP A 126 -14.36 -24.94 -20.14
CA ASP A 126 -14.02 -26.37 -20.29
C ASP A 126 -13.27 -26.92 -19.07
N SER A 127 -12.34 -26.12 -18.51
CA SER A 127 -11.53 -26.52 -17.35
C SER A 127 -12.36 -26.59 -16.06
N ILE A 128 -13.28 -25.64 -15.87
CA ILE A 128 -14.24 -25.66 -14.76
C ILE A 128 -15.11 -26.91 -14.82
N VAL A 129 -15.66 -27.21 -16.00
CA VAL A 129 -16.48 -28.42 -16.23
C VAL A 129 -15.68 -29.68 -15.91
N ALA A 130 -14.47 -29.80 -16.44
CA ALA A 130 -13.61 -30.97 -16.21
C ALA A 130 -13.25 -31.15 -14.73
N GLN A 131 -13.00 -30.05 -14.00
CA GLN A 131 -12.71 -30.11 -12.57
C GLN A 131 -13.93 -30.55 -11.76
N LEU A 132 -15.11 -29.98 -12.04
CA LEU A 132 -16.36 -30.39 -11.41
C LEU A 132 -16.67 -31.88 -11.63
N ASP A 133 -16.56 -32.35 -12.88
CA ASP A 133 -16.81 -33.74 -13.23
C ASP A 133 -15.82 -34.70 -12.56
N LYS A 134 -14.54 -34.31 -12.48
CA LYS A 134 -13.49 -35.08 -11.79
C LYS A 134 -13.75 -35.19 -10.29
N GLU A 135 -14.22 -34.12 -9.66
CA GLU A 135 -14.51 -34.09 -8.21
C GLU A 135 -15.90 -34.64 -7.86
N GLY A 136 -16.77 -34.89 -8.85
CA GLY A 136 -18.15 -35.30 -8.61
C GLY A 136 -19.01 -34.21 -7.96
N LYS A 137 -18.71 -32.94 -8.24
CA LYS A 137 -19.37 -31.76 -7.65
C LYS A 137 -20.12 -30.96 -8.71
N ASN A 138 -21.12 -30.19 -8.27
CA ASN A 138 -21.93 -29.34 -9.15
C ASN A 138 -21.72 -27.85 -8.93
N VAL A 139 -20.96 -27.44 -7.91
CA VAL A 139 -20.77 -26.03 -7.55
C VAL A 139 -19.30 -25.67 -7.69
N PHE A 140 -19.02 -24.64 -8.49
CA PHE A 140 -17.69 -24.08 -8.68
C PHE A 140 -17.61 -22.65 -8.16
N VAL A 141 -16.55 -22.33 -7.43
CA VAL A 141 -16.25 -20.97 -6.96
C VAL A 141 -14.94 -20.46 -7.56
N LEU A 142 -15.03 -19.45 -8.42
CA LEU A 142 -13.86 -18.77 -8.97
C LEU A 142 -13.54 -17.53 -8.13
N ILE A 143 -12.41 -17.54 -7.43
CA ILE A 143 -11.98 -16.44 -6.56
C ILE A 143 -10.93 -15.61 -7.31
N LEU A 144 -11.22 -14.34 -7.56
CA LEU A 144 -10.32 -13.37 -8.19
C LEU A 144 -9.82 -12.37 -7.14
N ASP A 145 -8.58 -12.57 -6.66
CA ASP A 145 -7.94 -11.75 -5.64
C ASP A 145 -7.13 -10.60 -6.25
N GLU A 146 -7.19 -9.42 -5.63
CA GLU A 146 -6.70 -8.13 -6.19
C GLU A 146 -7.44 -7.76 -7.50
N TYR A 147 -8.76 -7.94 -7.50
CA TYR A 147 -9.67 -7.73 -8.64
C TYR A 147 -9.60 -6.32 -9.24
N ASP A 148 -9.24 -5.32 -8.44
CA ASP A 148 -8.99 -3.94 -8.87
C ASP A 148 -7.96 -3.85 -10.01
N MET A 149 -7.02 -4.80 -10.06
CA MET A 149 -5.98 -4.85 -11.08
C MET A 149 -6.52 -5.06 -12.50
N LEU A 150 -7.70 -5.69 -12.62
CA LEU A 150 -8.37 -5.88 -13.90
C LEU A 150 -8.68 -4.54 -14.59
N PHE A 151 -9.00 -3.51 -13.82
CA PHE A 151 -9.41 -2.19 -14.33
C PHE A 151 -8.23 -1.25 -14.64
N TYR A 152 -6.98 -1.66 -14.38
CA TYR A 152 -5.81 -0.89 -14.79
C TYR A 152 -5.43 -1.09 -16.27
N ASP A 153 -5.99 -2.10 -16.94
CA ASP A 153 -5.79 -2.30 -18.38
C ASP A 153 -6.58 -1.26 -19.19
N LYS A 154 -5.92 -0.14 -19.51
CA LYS A 154 -6.50 0.95 -20.32
C LYS A 154 -6.79 0.57 -21.77
N ARG A 155 -6.28 -0.58 -22.26
CA ARG A 155 -6.43 -1.02 -23.65
C ARG A 155 -7.42 -2.17 -23.80
N GLY A 156 -7.65 -2.91 -22.72
CA GLY A 156 -8.64 -3.98 -22.66
C GLY A 156 -10.05 -3.46 -22.41
N ASN A 157 -11.01 -4.37 -22.40
CA ASN A 157 -12.37 -4.12 -21.95
C ASN A 157 -12.67 -5.01 -20.72
N PRO A 158 -12.36 -4.54 -19.50
CA PRO A 158 -12.63 -5.25 -18.25
C PRO A 158 -14.10 -5.67 -18.12
N SER A 159 -15.02 -4.75 -18.41
CA SER A 159 -16.48 -4.98 -18.34
C SER A 159 -16.91 -6.14 -19.24
N ASP A 160 -16.44 -6.17 -20.49
CA ASP A 160 -16.73 -7.25 -21.44
C ASP A 160 -16.14 -8.61 -21.00
N PHE A 161 -14.96 -8.61 -20.36
CA PHE A 161 -14.39 -9.84 -19.82
C PHE A 161 -15.20 -10.39 -18.65
N VAL A 162 -15.62 -9.53 -17.71
CA VAL A 162 -16.49 -9.93 -16.60
C VAL A 162 -17.83 -10.44 -17.13
N TYR A 163 -18.40 -9.76 -18.13
CA TYR A 163 -19.60 -10.24 -18.81
C TYR A 163 -19.41 -11.65 -19.37
N LYS A 164 -18.29 -11.91 -20.05
CA LYS A 164 -17.98 -13.23 -20.61
C LYS A 164 -17.86 -14.31 -19.52
N LEU A 165 -17.32 -14.00 -18.36
CA LEU A 165 -17.29 -14.93 -17.22
C LEU A 165 -18.70 -15.19 -16.67
N LEU A 166 -19.55 -14.17 -16.56
CA LEU A 166 -20.95 -14.34 -16.14
C LEU A 166 -21.79 -15.13 -17.16
N VAL A 167 -21.42 -15.12 -18.45
CA VAL A 167 -22.06 -15.99 -19.46
C VAL A 167 -21.67 -17.47 -19.27
N ILE A 168 -20.49 -17.77 -18.69
CA ILE A 168 -20.14 -19.15 -18.33
C ILE A 168 -21.12 -19.67 -17.28
N GLU A 169 -21.45 -18.85 -16.27
CA GLU A 169 -22.41 -19.23 -15.23
C GLU A 169 -23.76 -19.65 -15.82
N GLU A 170 -24.34 -18.81 -16.69
CA GLU A 170 -25.60 -19.11 -17.38
C GLU A 170 -25.55 -20.44 -18.16
N ARG A 171 -24.44 -20.71 -18.85
CA ARG A 171 -24.24 -21.97 -19.60
C ARG A 171 -24.09 -23.17 -18.68
N LEU A 172 -23.38 -23.04 -17.57
CA LEU A 172 -23.23 -24.11 -16.60
C LEU A 172 -24.57 -24.46 -15.95
N HIS A 173 -25.40 -23.45 -15.67
CA HIS A 173 -26.73 -23.66 -15.09
C HIS A 173 -27.59 -24.59 -15.97
N THR A 174 -27.53 -24.45 -17.30
CA THR A 174 -28.24 -25.36 -18.23
C THR A 174 -27.77 -26.83 -18.16
N LYS A 175 -26.59 -27.08 -17.57
CA LYS A 175 -25.98 -28.40 -17.40
C LYS A 175 -26.11 -28.93 -15.96
N GLY A 176 -26.93 -28.27 -15.12
CA GLY A 176 -27.08 -28.63 -13.70
C GLY A 176 -25.87 -28.27 -12.83
N LYS A 177 -25.02 -27.35 -13.30
CA LYS A 177 -23.81 -26.87 -12.60
C LYS A 177 -23.96 -25.40 -12.25
N MET A 178 -23.37 -24.95 -11.15
CA MET A 178 -23.43 -23.57 -10.68
C MET A 178 -22.03 -22.97 -10.60
N LEU A 179 -21.92 -21.68 -10.94
CA LEU A 179 -20.69 -20.91 -10.83
C LEU A 179 -20.92 -19.66 -10.00
N CYS A 180 -20.10 -19.46 -8.97
CA CYS A 180 -20.01 -18.19 -8.25
C CYS A 180 -18.63 -17.57 -8.49
N ILE A 181 -18.59 -16.29 -8.85
CA ILE A 181 -17.37 -15.51 -8.95
C ILE A 181 -17.23 -14.65 -7.69
N ILE A 182 -16.18 -14.87 -6.90
CA ILE A 182 -15.87 -14.01 -5.75
C ILE A 182 -14.75 -13.05 -6.16
N ALA A 183 -15.06 -11.76 -6.25
CA ALA A 183 -14.08 -10.72 -6.57
C ALA A 183 -13.61 -10.02 -5.29
N ILE A 184 -12.32 -10.13 -4.97
CA ILE A 184 -11.72 -9.51 -3.80
C ILE A 184 -10.94 -8.27 -4.21
N SER A 185 -11.32 -7.10 -3.70
CA SER A 185 -10.73 -5.81 -4.06
C SER A 185 -10.54 -4.88 -2.88
N ASN A 186 -9.81 -3.78 -3.10
CA ASN A 186 -9.70 -2.71 -2.09
C ASN A 186 -10.90 -1.76 -2.09
N ASN A 187 -11.58 -1.64 -3.24
CA ASN A 187 -12.67 -0.70 -3.48
C ASN A 187 -13.96 -1.46 -3.84
N GLY A 188 -15.12 -0.83 -3.61
CA GLY A 188 -16.43 -1.44 -3.91
C GLY A 188 -16.70 -1.48 -5.42
N LEU A 189 -17.74 -2.21 -5.85
CA LEU A 189 -18.04 -2.31 -7.29
C LEU A 189 -18.43 -0.98 -7.93
N ALA A 190 -19.03 -0.08 -7.16
CA ALA A 190 -19.45 1.25 -7.61
C ALA A 190 -18.27 2.11 -8.09
N ASP A 191 -17.05 1.82 -7.62
CA ASP A 191 -15.84 2.57 -7.98
C ASP A 191 -15.28 2.16 -9.36
N TYR A 192 -15.81 1.10 -9.97
CA TYR A 192 -15.34 0.59 -11.26
C TYR A 192 -16.28 0.97 -12.42
N ALA A 193 -15.66 1.26 -13.57
CA ALA A 193 -16.37 1.46 -14.83
C ALA A 193 -16.84 0.11 -15.41
N ILE A 194 -18.01 -0.33 -14.95
CA ILE A 194 -18.70 -1.56 -15.39
C ILE A 194 -19.98 -1.16 -16.12
N ASP A 195 -20.24 -1.75 -17.28
CA ASP A 195 -21.45 -1.47 -18.07
C ASP A 195 -22.70 -1.94 -17.31
N ASP A 196 -23.83 -1.25 -17.48
CA ASP A 196 -25.08 -1.52 -16.74
C ASP A 196 -25.60 -2.95 -16.92
N ARG A 197 -25.39 -3.55 -18.10
CA ARG A 197 -25.72 -4.97 -18.36
C ARG A 197 -24.98 -5.94 -17.44
N VAL A 198 -23.74 -5.62 -17.09
CA VAL A 198 -22.89 -6.46 -16.22
C VAL A 198 -23.27 -6.21 -14.78
N ARG A 199 -23.48 -4.94 -14.40
CA ARG A 199 -23.94 -4.56 -13.06
C ARG A 199 -25.27 -5.23 -12.71
N SER A 200 -26.23 -5.25 -13.65
CA SER A 200 -27.52 -5.92 -13.46
C SER A 200 -27.38 -7.44 -13.27
N ARG A 201 -26.37 -8.09 -13.88
CA ARG A 201 -26.13 -9.53 -13.73
C ARG A 201 -25.37 -9.87 -12.44
N ILE A 202 -24.46 -9.01 -12.01
CA ILE A 202 -23.74 -9.17 -10.73
C ILE A 202 -24.71 -9.12 -9.54
N GLY A 203 -25.73 -8.26 -9.61
CA GLY A 203 -26.65 -8.03 -8.51
C GLY A 203 -26.01 -7.25 -7.35
N ASN A 204 -26.57 -7.39 -6.15
CA ASN A 204 -26.20 -6.60 -4.96
C ASN A 204 -25.50 -7.41 -3.86
N SER A 205 -24.82 -8.49 -4.23
CA SER A 205 -24.13 -9.36 -3.28
C SER A 205 -22.75 -8.80 -2.92
N GLU A 206 -22.70 -7.91 -1.94
CA GLU A 206 -21.44 -7.34 -1.45
C GLU A 206 -21.17 -7.62 0.04
N ILE A 207 -19.90 -7.85 0.38
CA ILE A 207 -19.41 -8.04 1.74
C ILE A 207 -18.28 -7.05 2.00
N PHE A 208 -18.55 -6.08 2.86
CA PHE A 208 -17.54 -5.14 3.34
C PHE A 208 -16.74 -5.75 4.50
N PHE A 209 -15.41 -5.68 4.38
CA PHE A 209 -14.45 -6.02 5.43
C PHE A 209 -13.91 -4.74 6.05
N GLU A 210 -14.47 -4.41 7.22
CA GLU A 210 -14.00 -3.31 8.05
C GLU A 210 -12.52 -3.49 8.43
N PRO A 211 -11.75 -2.41 8.63
CA PRO A 211 -10.45 -2.47 9.29
C PRO A 211 -10.54 -3.28 10.61
N TYR A 212 -9.47 -3.99 10.98
CA TYR A 212 -9.47 -4.65 12.28
C TYR A 212 -9.48 -3.60 13.40
N SER A 213 -10.28 -3.84 14.44
CA SER A 213 -10.19 -3.06 15.67
C SER A 213 -8.86 -3.36 16.37
N LYS A 214 -8.45 -2.47 17.28
CA LYS A 214 -7.27 -2.69 18.12
C LYS A 214 -7.36 -4.02 18.87
N ASP A 215 -8.52 -4.33 19.41
CA ASP A 215 -8.76 -5.56 20.18
C ASP A 215 -8.67 -6.81 19.27
N ASP A 216 -9.19 -6.73 18.04
CA ASP A 216 -9.04 -7.82 17.08
C ASP A 216 -7.57 -8.07 16.74
N VAL A 217 -6.80 -7.01 16.47
CA VAL A 217 -5.36 -7.13 16.17
C VAL A 217 -4.61 -7.72 17.36
N TYR A 218 -4.93 -7.29 18.57
CA TYR A 218 -4.34 -7.82 19.80
C TYR A 218 -4.62 -9.32 19.96
N GLU A 219 -5.87 -9.77 19.80
CA GLU A 219 -6.20 -11.19 19.89
C GLU A 219 -5.55 -12.03 18.77
N ILE A 220 -5.42 -11.48 17.55
CA ILE A 220 -4.64 -12.10 16.48
C ILE A 220 -3.18 -12.28 16.88
N LEU A 221 -2.54 -11.23 17.40
CA LEU A 221 -1.15 -11.28 17.85
C LEU A 221 -0.96 -12.27 19.00
N LYS A 222 -1.93 -12.36 19.91
CA LYS A 222 -1.92 -13.28 21.05
C LYS A 222 -1.99 -14.74 20.60
N ASP A 223 -2.91 -15.11 19.71
CA ASP A 223 -2.98 -16.46 19.14
C ASP A 223 -1.69 -16.84 18.39
N ARG A 224 -1.20 -15.92 17.54
CA ARG A 224 0.02 -16.12 16.74
C ARG A 224 1.26 -16.26 17.63
N SER A 225 1.41 -15.39 18.62
CA SER A 225 2.59 -15.34 19.51
C SER A 225 2.69 -16.57 20.39
N ALA A 226 1.56 -17.10 20.88
CA ALA A 226 1.51 -18.32 21.68
C ALA A 226 2.09 -19.54 20.95
N LYS A 227 1.97 -19.56 19.61
CA LYS A 227 2.49 -20.64 18.76
C LYS A 227 3.89 -20.33 18.21
N ALA A 228 4.29 -19.06 18.16
CA ALA A 228 5.52 -18.62 17.52
C ALA A 228 6.75 -18.63 18.44
N PHE A 229 6.56 -18.31 19.73
CA PHE A 229 7.65 -18.05 20.67
C PHE A 229 7.81 -19.15 21.70
N SER A 230 9.06 -19.41 22.12
CA SER A 230 9.40 -20.40 23.15
C SER A 230 8.96 -19.96 24.55
N LYS A 231 8.76 -18.66 24.74
CA LYS A 231 8.28 -18.04 25.98
C LYS A 231 7.10 -17.15 25.66
N LYS A 232 6.16 -17.06 26.60
CA LYS A 232 5.01 -16.16 26.47
C LYS A 232 5.49 -14.72 26.31
N VAL A 233 5.02 -14.07 25.24
CA VAL A 233 5.22 -12.63 25.03
C VAL A 233 4.35 -11.87 26.03
N LYS A 234 4.89 -10.80 26.60
CA LYS A 234 4.13 -9.97 27.55
C LYS A 234 2.97 -9.26 26.84
N GLU A 235 1.85 -9.13 27.54
CA GLU A 235 0.61 -8.56 26.96
C GLU A 235 0.79 -7.09 26.57
N ASP A 236 1.61 -6.33 27.30
CA ASP A 236 1.94 -4.92 26.99
C ASP A 236 2.63 -4.77 25.62
N VAL A 237 3.51 -5.70 25.26
CA VAL A 237 4.17 -5.74 23.94
C VAL A 237 3.16 -6.01 22.83
N LEU A 238 2.27 -7.00 23.02
CA LEU A 238 1.25 -7.33 22.03
C LEU A 238 0.27 -6.17 21.85
N MET A 239 -0.12 -5.53 22.95
CA MET A 239 -0.99 -4.35 22.93
C MET A 239 -0.33 -3.18 22.20
N HIS A 240 0.96 -2.93 22.45
CA HIS A 240 1.72 -1.89 21.76
C HIS A 240 1.81 -2.13 20.25
N CYS A 241 2.06 -3.37 19.81
CA CYS A 241 2.01 -3.73 18.39
C CYS A 241 0.62 -3.47 17.77
N ALA A 242 -0.45 -3.78 18.50
CA ALA A 242 -1.82 -3.55 18.06
C ALA A 242 -2.13 -2.05 17.94
N GLU A 243 -1.76 -1.24 18.93
CA GLU A 243 -1.91 0.22 18.92
C GLU A 243 -1.24 0.88 17.71
N LEU A 244 0.03 0.55 17.46
CA LEU A 244 0.80 1.09 16.34
C LEU A 244 0.23 0.69 14.98
N SER A 245 -0.42 -0.47 14.89
CA SER A 245 -1.01 -0.97 13.65
C SER A 245 -2.41 -0.41 13.41
N SER A 246 -3.22 -0.26 14.46
CA SER A 246 -4.54 0.35 14.40
C SER A 246 -4.48 1.84 14.08
N ALA A 247 -3.46 2.56 14.55
CA ALA A 247 -3.21 3.94 14.15
C ALA A 247 -3.01 4.10 12.63
N VAL A 248 -2.62 3.03 11.93
CA VAL A 248 -2.39 2.99 10.48
C VAL A 248 -3.36 2.01 9.83
N TYR A 249 -4.66 2.24 10.03
CA TYR A 249 -5.77 1.56 9.34
C TYR A 249 -6.03 0.10 9.73
N GLY A 250 -5.53 -0.39 10.88
CA GLY A 250 -5.91 -1.72 11.40
C GLY A 250 -5.42 -2.87 10.53
N ASP A 251 -4.22 -2.78 9.98
CA ASP A 251 -3.60 -3.85 9.17
C ASP A 251 -2.94 -4.90 10.08
N ALA A 252 -3.55 -6.09 10.16
CA ALA A 252 -3.04 -7.20 10.96
C ALA A 252 -1.68 -7.72 10.46
N ARG A 253 -1.37 -7.60 9.15
CA ARG A 253 -0.06 -8.01 8.61
C ARG A 253 1.04 -7.13 9.16
N ARG A 254 0.81 -5.81 9.22
CA ARG A 254 1.74 -4.85 9.82
C ARG A 254 2.01 -5.18 11.29
N ALA A 255 0.98 -5.53 12.05
CA ALA A 255 1.12 -5.90 13.45
C ALA A 255 2.01 -7.13 13.64
N ILE A 256 1.78 -8.17 12.83
CA ILE A 256 2.56 -9.40 12.84
C ILE A 256 4.02 -9.13 12.44
N ASP A 257 4.25 -8.30 11.41
CA ASP A 257 5.60 -7.91 10.98
C ASP A 257 6.34 -7.11 12.06
N LEU A 258 5.66 -6.17 12.73
CA LEU A 258 6.22 -5.42 13.86
C LEU A 258 6.67 -6.35 14.99
N LEU A 259 5.82 -7.31 15.36
CA LEU A 259 6.15 -8.29 16.40
C LEU A 259 7.32 -9.19 15.99
N ARG A 260 7.35 -9.65 14.73
CA ARG A 260 8.44 -10.50 14.21
C ARG A 260 9.77 -9.77 14.23
N VAL A 261 9.83 -8.58 13.64
CA VAL A 261 11.07 -7.79 13.56
C VAL A 261 11.50 -7.33 14.96
N GLY A 262 10.56 -6.93 15.81
CA GLY A 262 10.87 -6.57 17.20
C GLY A 262 11.47 -7.74 17.99
N ALA A 263 10.99 -8.96 17.76
CA ALA A 263 11.56 -10.15 18.36
C ALA A 263 12.95 -10.50 17.82
N GLU A 264 13.22 -10.27 16.53
CA GLU A 264 14.55 -10.45 15.93
C GLU A 264 15.56 -9.47 16.55
N ILE A 265 15.16 -8.23 16.79
CA ILE A 265 16.00 -7.23 17.49
C ILE A 265 16.29 -7.69 18.91
N ALA A 266 15.25 -8.02 19.69
CA ALA A 266 15.40 -8.49 21.07
C ALA A 266 16.30 -9.73 21.18
N SER A 267 16.16 -10.65 20.22
CA SER A 267 16.95 -11.85 20.06
C SER A 267 18.45 -11.55 19.84
N SER A 268 18.76 -10.61 18.95
CA SER A 268 20.15 -10.17 18.69
C SER A 268 20.82 -9.52 19.91
N GLU A 269 20.02 -8.94 20.81
CA GLU A 269 20.49 -8.35 22.07
C GLU A 269 20.55 -9.37 23.23
N GLY A 270 20.08 -10.61 23.03
CA GLY A 270 19.96 -11.62 24.07
C GLY A 270 18.94 -11.28 25.16
N LYS A 271 17.95 -10.44 24.84
CA LYS A 271 16.91 -9.96 25.76
C LYS A 271 15.54 -10.54 25.46
N GLY A 272 14.60 -10.37 26.40
CA GLY A 272 13.18 -10.58 26.13
C GLY A 272 12.60 -9.47 25.26
N ILE A 273 11.47 -9.74 24.61
CA ILE A 273 10.77 -8.75 23.80
C ILE A 273 10.18 -7.67 24.72
N LEU A 274 10.35 -6.40 24.34
CA LEU A 274 9.95 -5.20 25.09
C LEU A 274 9.37 -4.19 24.10
N PRO A 275 8.55 -3.22 24.55
CA PRO A 275 7.96 -2.20 23.67
C PRO A 275 9.00 -1.42 22.85
N GLU A 276 10.16 -1.12 23.43
CA GLU A 276 11.27 -0.40 22.76
C GLU A 276 11.79 -1.15 21.51
N HIS A 277 11.75 -2.48 21.52
CA HIS A 277 12.11 -3.28 20.36
C HIS A 277 11.06 -3.17 19.24
N ILE A 278 9.79 -2.99 19.59
CA ILE A 278 8.70 -2.75 18.62
C ILE A 278 8.85 -1.37 18.00
N ASP A 279 9.19 -0.34 18.78
CA ASP A 279 9.46 1.01 18.25
C ASP A 279 10.64 0.99 17.27
N SER A 280 11.69 0.23 17.60
CA SER A 280 12.85 0.02 16.74
C SER A 280 12.45 -0.73 15.45
N ALA A 281 11.62 -1.76 15.57
CA ALA A 281 11.08 -2.50 14.43
C ALA A 281 10.24 -1.60 13.51
N GLN A 282 9.42 -0.71 14.06
CA GLN A 282 8.64 0.24 13.28
C GLN A 282 9.56 1.13 12.42
N LYS A 283 10.61 1.70 13.03
CA LYS A 283 11.59 2.53 12.32
C LYS A 283 12.28 1.76 11.19
N ILE A 284 12.65 0.50 11.44
CA ILE A 284 13.28 -0.37 10.43
C ILE A 284 12.31 -0.66 9.28
N LEU A 285 11.09 -1.11 9.59
CA LEU A 285 10.08 -1.45 8.58
C LEU A 285 9.68 -0.23 7.74
N GLU A 286 9.55 0.94 8.35
CA GLU A 286 9.29 2.19 7.64
C GLU A 286 10.46 2.59 6.74
N LYS A 287 11.70 2.48 7.23
CA LYS A 287 12.91 2.74 6.44
C LYS A 287 13.06 1.76 5.28
N ASP A 288 12.82 0.48 5.48
CA ASP A 288 12.96 -0.57 4.45
C ASP A 288 11.90 -0.42 3.37
N ARG A 289 10.63 -0.24 3.75
CA ARG A 289 9.55 0.07 2.80
C ARG A 289 9.88 1.32 2.00
N THR A 290 10.35 2.36 2.69
CA THR A 290 10.73 3.62 2.04
C THR A 290 11.84 3.38 1.02
N THR A 291 12.86 2.63 1.42
CA THR A 291 14.02 2.33 0.58
C THR A 291 13.64 1.53 -0.66
N VAL A 292 12.82 0.48 -0.50
CA VAL A 292 12.39 -0.38 -1.61
C VAL A 292 11.56 0.42 -2.61
N VAL A 293 10.51 1.12 -2.13
CA VAL A 293 9.62 1.90 -3.01
C VAL A 293 10.39 3.00 -3.71
N LEU A 294 11.25 3.76 -3.00
CA LEU A 294 12.06 4.79 -3.63
C LEU A 294 13.01 4.20 -4.66
N LYS A 295 13.72 3.10 -4.37
CA LYS A 295 14.65 2.49 -5.34
C LYS A 295 13.95 2.02 -6.60
N SER A 296 12.78 1.38 -6.47
CA SER A 296 11.97 0.90 -7.60
C SER A 296 11.19 1.99 -8.33
N SER A 297 11.06 3.18 -7.73
CA SER A 297 10.30 4.30 -8.31
C SER A 297 11.00 4.92 -9.52
N SER A 298 10.18 5.52 -10.39
CA SER A 298 10.66 6.26 -11.55
C SER A 298 11.55 7.45 -11.14
N THR A 299 12.43 7.88 -12.04
CA THR A 299 13.29 9.06 -11.80
C THR A 299 12.47 10.31 -11.44
N HIS A 300 11.33 10.53 -12.11
CA HIS A 300 10.46 11.67 -11.81
C HIS A 300 9.83 11.57 -10.42
N THR A 301 9.38 10.38 -10.01
CA THR A 301 8.85 10.12 -8.66
C THR A 301 9.92 10.39 -7.59
N LYS A 302 11.16 9.93 -7.80
CA LYS A 302 12.29 10.20 -6.89
C LYS A 302 12.54 11.70 -6.73
N ILE A 303 12.58 12.44 -7.84
CA ILE A 303 12.78 13.90 -7.83
C ILE A 303 11.62 14.61 -7.12
N LEU A 304 10.40 14.14 -7.31
CA LEU A 304 9.22 14.67 -6.64
C LEU A 304 9.28 14.47 -5.12
N CYS A 305 9.66 13.27 -4.66
CA CYS A 305 9.91 13.01 -3.24
C CYS A 305 11.00 13.91 -2.67
N LEU A 306 12.11 14.12 -3.41
CA LEU A 306 13.16 15.06 -3.01
C LEU A 306 12.66 16.51 -2.91
N ALA A 307 11.82 16.94 -3.84
CA ALA A 307 11.21 18.27 -3.82
C ALA A 307 10.35 18.45 -2.56
N MET A 308 9.48 17.49 -2.25
CA MET A 308 8.64 17.52 -1.05
C MET A 308 9.46 17.45 0.24
N ALA A 309 10.46 16.57 0.29
CA ALA A 309 11.34 16.39 1.45
C ALA A 309 12.12 17.69 1.74
N ARG A 310 12.66 18.32 0.70
CA ARG A 310 13.36 19.60 0.82
C ARG A 310 12.44 20.70 1.34
N ILE A 311 11.23 20.84 0.79
CA ILE A 311 10.28 21.86 1.26
C ILE A 311 9.94 21.62 2.73
N THR A 312 9.55 20.39 3.06
CA THR A 312 9.12 19.99 4.42
C THR A 312 10.23 20.26 5.43
N TYR A 313 11.46 19.85 5.13
CA TYR A 313 12.61 20.03 6.02
C TYR A 313 13.03 21.49 6.20
N LEU A 314 12.94 22.32 5.15
CA LEU A 314 13.42 23.71 5.23
C LEU A 314 12.38 24.69 5.77
N THR A 315 11.09 24.39 5.60
CA THR A 315 10.00 25.30 5.98
C THR A 315 9.27 24.87 7.24
N ASP A 316 9.51 23.63 7.70
CA ASP A 316 8.76 22.97 8.77
C ASP A 316 7.23 22.97 8.53
N GLN A 317 6.80 23.18 7.27
CA GLN A 317 5.41 23.13 6.83
C GLN A 317 5.11 21.76 6.21
N PRO A 318 4.24 20.93 6.81
CA PRO A 318 4.01 19.58 6.34
C PRO A 318 3.11 19.51 5.11
N TRP A 319 2.17 20.44 4.94
CA TRP A 319 1.19 20.45 3.84
C TRP A 319 1.59 21.40 2.72
N GLN A 320 1.69 20.90 1.49
CA GLN A 320 2.18 21.65 0.34
C GLN A 320 1.20 21.56 -0.83
N SER A 321 0.94 22.68 -1.51
CA SER A 321 0.08 22.66 -2.71
C SER A 321 0.78 21.97 -3.87
N THR A 322 -0.01 21.35 -4.76
CA THR A 322 0.51 20.72 -5.99
C THR A 322 1.36 21.70 -6.81
N ALA A 323 1.00 22.99 -6.85
CA ALA A 323 1.76 24.04 -7.54
C ALA A 323 3.15 24.29 -6.93
N ILE A 324 3.25 24.36 -5.59
CA ILE A 324 4.52 24.55 -4.90
C ILE A 324 5.43 23.34 -5.15
N ILE A 325 4.88 22.14 -5.04
CA ILE A 325 5.60 20.89 -5.29
C ILE A 325 6.10 20.85 -6.74
N TYR A 326 5.25 21.17 -7.71
CA TYR A 326 5.61 21.20 -9.13
C TYR A 326 6.76 22.17 -9.42
N LYS A 327 6.72 23.37 -8.85
CA LYS A 327 7.79 24.36 -9.03
C LYS A 327 9.12 23.86 -8.45
N GLN A 328 9.11 23.28 -7.26
CA GLN A 328 10.34 22.73 -6.68
C GLN A 328 10.86 21.50 -7.44
N TYR A 329 9.97 20.67 -7.96
CA TYR A 329 10.32 19.60 -8.88
C TYR A 329 11.04 20.13 -10.14
N GLN A 330 10.53 21.21 -10.75
CA GLN A 330 11.20 21.84 -11.90
C GLN A 330 12.59 22.38 -11.54
N ASN A 331 12.72 22.99 -10.36
CA ASN A 331 14.01 23.49 -9.85
C ASN A 331 15.04 22.38 -9.64
N PHE A 332 14.60 21.19 -9.21
CA PHE A 332 15.50 20.04 -9.07
C PHE A 332 16.01 19.55 -10.42
N ILE A 333 15.13 19.50 -11.43
CA ILE A 333 15.48 19.07 -12.79
C ILE A 333 16.45 20.07 -13.45
N SER A 334 16.19 21.37 -13.33
CA SER A 334 17.03 22.39 -13.96
C SER A 334 18.47 22.39 -13.41
N ARG A 335 18.67 21.98 -12.16
CA ARG A 335 19.99 21.89 -11.50
C ARG A 335 20.80 20.63 -11.84
N HIS A 336 20.17 19.54 -12.29
CA HIS A 336 20.83 18.23 -12.49
C HIS A 336 21.12 17.89 -13.97
N SER A 337 21.38 18.92 -14.79
CA SER A 337 21.83 18.83 -16.19
C SER A 337 20.76 18.38 -17.21
N GLY A 338 20.83 18.95 -18.42
CA GLY A 338 19.83 18.89 -19.50
C GLY A 338 19.51 17.54 -20.16
N LYS A 339 19.71 16.42 -19.46
CA LYS A 339 19.35 15.07 -19.92
C LYS A 339 17.91 14.67 -19.57
N ILE A 340 17.32 15.27 -18.54
CA ILE A 340 15.97 14.93 -18.06
C ILE A 340 15.03 16.11 -18.36
N LYS A 341 13.99 15.87 -19.17
CA LYS A 341 12.96 16.88 -19.46
C LYS A 341 11.87 16.85 -18.39
N PRO A 342 11.37 18.00 -17.89
CA PRO A 342 10.29 18.00 -16.93
C PRO A 342 9.00 17.48 -17.58
N VAL A 343 8.31 16.54 -16.92
CA VAL A 343 6.90 16.25 -17.24
C VAL A 343 6.00 17.41 -16.85
N GLY A 344 4.85 17.53 -17.52
CA GLY A 344 3.89 18.60 -17.27
C GLY A 344 3.13 18.47 -15.94
N TYR A 345 2.48 19.55 -15.53
CA TYR A 345 1.74 19.67 -14.27
C TYR A 345 0.75 18.52 -14.02
N ARG A 346 -0.06 18.17 -15.03
CA ARG A 346 -1.03 17.07 -14.93
C ARG A 346 -0.37 15.74 -14.60
N ARG A 347 0.78 15.44 -15.23
CA ARG A 347 1.52 14.20 -14.94
C ARG A 347 2.11 14.23 -13.54
N VAL A 348 2.53 15.39 -13.03
CA VAL A 348 2.97 15.51 -11.63
C VAL A 348 1.82 15.27 -10.67
N ALA A 349 0.61 15.77 -10.94
CA ALA A 349 -0.56 15.47 -10.13
C ALA A 349 -0.88 13.95 -10.13
N GLU A 350 -0.80 13.29 -11.29
CA GLU A 350 -0.93 11.83 -11.37
C GLU A 350 0.15 11.10 -10.56
N LEU A 351 1.41 11.54 -10.64
CA LEU A 351 2.51 10.96 -9.87
C LEU A 351 2.32 11.15 -8.35
N LEU A 352 1.72 12.24 -7.90
CA LEU A 352 1.37 12.45 -6.49
C LEU A 352 0.28 11.48 -6.03
N ASN A 353 -0.73 11.23 -6.87
CA ASN A 353 -1.75 10.23 -6.58
C ASN A 353 -1.15 8.80 -6.57
N GLU A 354 -0.28 8.50 -7.53
CA GLU A 354 0.47 7.23 -7.54
C GLU A 354 1.31 7.07 -6.25
N LEU A 355 1.95 8.14 -5.79
CA LEU A 355 2.74 8.17 -4.55
C LEU A 355 1.87 8.02 -3.30
N GLU A 356 0.67 8.60 -3.29
CA GLU A 356 -0.31 8.43 -2.22
C GLU A 356 -0.78 6.98 -2.09
N ASN A 357 -0.98 6.28 -3.21
CA ASN A 357 -1.29 4.85 -3.21
C ASN A 357 -0.16 4.00 -2.60
N THR A 358 1.10 4.47 -2.66
CA THR A 358 2.21 3.81 -1.95
C THR A 358 2.26 4.12 -0.46
N GLY A 359 1.43 5.04 0.02
CA GLY A 359 1.38 5.50 1.41
C GLY A 359 2.48 6.48 1.79
N PHE A 360 3.25 7.01 0.82
CA PHE A 360 4.34 7.98 1.03
C PHE A 360 3.85 9.41 1.20
N THR A 361 2.68 9.68 0.65
CA THR A 361 2.01 10.97 0.75
C THR A 361 0.57 10.75 1.14
N VAL A 362 -0.01 11.74 1.79
CA VAL A 362 -1.45 11.87 1.96
C VAL A 362 -1.88 13.18 1.34
N SER A 363 -3.08 13.21 0.76
CA SER A 363 -3.65 14.42 0.20
C SER A 363 -4.89 14.88 0.95
N GLN A 364 -5.12 16.20 0.94
CA GLN A 364 -6.36 16.81 1.39
C GLN A 364 -6.79 17.85 0.35
N THR A 365 -8.09 17.90 0.06
CA THR A 365 -8.66 18.88 -0.87
C THR A 365 -9.56 19.82 -0.09
N GLY A 366 -9.28 21.12 -0.17
CA GLY A 366 -10.07 22.16 0.50
C GLY A 366 -10.43 23.28 -0.46
N SER A 367 -11.57 23.93 -0.19
CA SER A 367 -11.95 25.19 -0.83
C SER A 367 -11.21 26.33 -0.14
N LYS A 368 -10.46 27.12 -0.92
CA LYS A 368 -9.84 28.37 -0.45
C LYS A 368 -10.65 29.61 -0.88
N GLY A 369 -11.98 29.52 -0.87
CA GLY A 369 -12.86 30.63 -1.26
C GLY A 369 -12.58 31.13 -2.68
N ARG A 370 -12.31 32.43 -2.85
CA ARG A 370 -12.08 33.06 -4.17
C ARG A 370 -10.86 32.53 -4.96
N HIS A 371 -9.98 31.75 -4.34
CA HIS A 371 -8.77 31.19 -4.98
C HIS A 371 -8.96 29.75 -5.48
N GLY A 372 -10.20 29.24 -5.47
CA GLY A 372 -10.56 27.95 -6.04
C GLY A 372 -10.30 26.74 -5.13
N TYR A 373 -10.43 25.55 -5.73
CA TYR A 373 -10.15 24.25 -5.11
C TYR A 373 -8.70 23.85 -5.37
N GLY A 374 -7.99 23.38 -4.35
CA GLY A 374 -6.61 22.94 -4.50
C GLY A 374 -6.26 21.76 -3.61
N THR A 375 -5.65 20.73 -4.19
CA THR A 375 -5.13 19.58 -3.45
C THR A 375 -3.79 19.91 -2.82
N GLN A 376 -3.70 19.71 -1.51
CA GLN A 376 -2.47 19.78 -0.73
C GLN A 376 -1.99 18.36 -0.41
N HIS A 377 -0.68 18.20 -0.32
CA HIS A 377 -0.02 16.93 -0.08
C HIS A 377 0.95 17.05 1.08
N LYS A 378 1.05 16.01 1.89
CA LYS A 378 1.99 15.89 3.00
C LYS A 378 2.77 14.59 2.89
N LEU A 379 4.08 14.63 3.18
CA LEU A 379 4.87 13.42 3.35
C LEU A 379 4.48 12.70 4.64
N THR A 380 4.27 11.39 4.55
CA THR A 380 4.09 10.51 5.71
C THR A 380 5.40 9.95 6.23
N VAL A 381 6.47 10.07 5.42
CA VAL A 381 7.81 9.57 5.72
C VAL A 381 8.74 10.73 6.08
N ASP A 382 9.65 10.49 7.01
CA ASP A 382 10.69 11.45 7.39
C ASP A 382 11.50 11.91 6.15
N PRO A 383 11.59 13.23 5.89
CA PRO A 383 12.42 13.80 4.84
C PRO A 383 13.86 13.27 4.81
N GLU A 384 14.46 13.01 5.97
CA GLU A 384 15.82 12.50 6.08
C GLU A 384 15.98 11.13 5.41
N ILE A 385 15.03 10.22 5.64
CA ILE A 385 15.05 8.87 5.05
C ILE A 385 14.99 8.96 3.52
N ILE A 386 14.13 9.84 3.00
CA ILE A 386 13.96 10.06 1.55
C ILE A 386 15.28 10.56 0.94
N VAL A 387 15.88 11.59 1.53
CA VAL A 387 17.12 12.18 0.99
C VAL A 387 18.27 11.19 1.09
N ASN A 388 18.47 10.55 2.25
CA ASN A 388 19.52 9.56 2.44
C ASN A 388 19.38 8.35 1.51
N THR A 389 18.16 8.00 1.10
CA THR A 389 17.94 6.89 0.16
C THR A 389 18.30 7.27 -1.28
N ILE A 390 17.98 8.50 -1.71
CA ILE A 390 18.11 8.90 -3.12
C ILE A 390 19.46 9.57 -3.39
N ILE A 391 19.87 10.54 -2.55
CA ILE A 391 21.11 11.30 -2.69
C ILE A 391 21.71 11.59 -1.29
N PRO A 392 22.42 10.63 -0.67
CA PRO A 392 23.01 10.80 0.67
C PRO A 392 23.91 12.03 0.80
N SER A 393 24.66 12.38 -0.25
CA SER A 393 25.54 13.55 -0.28
C SER A 393 24.78 14.89 -0.22
N MET A 394 23.51 14.91 -0.59
CA MET A 394 22.68 16.12 -0.54
C MET A 394 22.25 16.46 0.89
N TRP A 395 22.03 15.45 1.75
CA TRP A 395 21.56 15.67 3.12
C TRP A 395 22.58 16.41 3.98
N LYS A 396 23.84 15.99 3.94
CA LYS A 396 24.93 16.63 4.68
C LYS A 396 25.02 18.12 4.35
N ASN A 397 24.97 18.47 3.06
CA ASN A 397 24.95 19.86 2.62
C ASN A 397 23.68 20.62 3.06
N LEU A 398 22.51 19.97 3.06
CA LEU A 398 21.25 20.61 3.44
C LEU A 398 21.19 20.90 4.96
N ALA A 399 21.60 19.93 5.77
CA ALA A 399 21.64 20.05 7.22
C ALA A 399 22.69 21.07 7.69
N GLU A 400 23.90 21.04 7.12
CA GLU A 400 24.95 22.03 7.38
C GLU A 400 24.50 23.45 7.01
N ASN A 401 23.79 23.62 5.89
CA ASN A 401 23.26 24.92 5.49
C ASN A 401 22.13 25.42 6.39
N LYS A 402 21.21 24.54 6.84
CA LYS A 402 20.16 24.90 7.81
C LYS A 402 20.78 25.29 9.16
N ALA A 403 21.77 24.55 9.64
CA ALA A 403 22.50 24.84 10.88
C ALA A 403 23.28 26.17 10.81
N ARG A 404 24.07 26.39 9.74
CA ARG A 404 24.78 27.66 9.52
C ARG A 404 23.85 28.86 9.50
N HIS A 405 22.67 28.73 8.89
CA HIS A 405 21.69 29.80 8.88
C HIS A 405 21.08 30.06 10.26
N TYR A 406 20.78 29.00 11.01
CA TYR A 406 20.32 29.12 12.40
C TYR A 406 21.35 29.86 13.26
N ASP A 407 22.63 29.49 13.17
CA ASP A 407 23.72 30.17 13.88
C ASP A 407 23.87 31.65 13.45
N LEU A 408 23.79 31.95 12.15
CA LEU A 408 23.88 33.31 11.62
C LEU A 408 22.69 34.21 12.03
N THR A 409 21.54 33.62 12.35
CA THR A 409 20.31 34.34 12.74
C THR A 409 20.16 34.48 14.25
N HIS A 410 20.65 33.52 15.04
CA HIS A 410 20.44 33.48 16.49
C HIS A 410 21.72 33.73 17.32
N ASN A 411 22.91 33.72 16.71
CA ASN A 411 24.17 34.00 17.39
C ASN A 411 25.09 34.94 16.57
N PRO A 412 24.79 36.26 16.54
CA PRO A 412 25.49 37.24 15.71
C PRO A 412 26.94 37.50 16.14
N ALA A 413 27.38 37.04 17.32
CA ALA A 413 28.77 37.14 17.78
C ALA A 413 29.73 36.25 16.98
N SER A 414 29.23 35.24 16.25
CA SER A 414 30.02 34.43 15.32
C SER A 414 30.36 35.14 14.01
N LYS A 415 29.82 36.35 13.76
CA LYS A 415 30.04 37.12 12.52
C LYS A 415 31.43 37.72 12.37
N TYR A 416 32.26 37.75 13.42
CA TYR A 416 33.55 38.46 13.37
C TYR A 416 34.69 37.69 14.06
N PRO A 417 35.31 36.70 13.38
CA PRO A 417 36.74 36.53 13.52
C PRO A 417 37.42 37.68 12.76
N ASN A 418 38.38 38.32 13.41
CA ASN A 418 39.05 39.54 12.95
C ASN A 418 39.47 39.53 11.47
N ASP A 419 39.31 40.71 10.85
CA ASP A 419 39.96 41.18 9.62
C ASP A 419 39.31 40.77 8.26
N VAL A 420 38.37 41.59 7.78
CA VAL A 420 38.46 42.31 6.48
C VAL A 420 37.45 43.49 6.52
N ARG A 421 37.93 44.73 6.68
CA ARG A 421 37.12 45.94 6.42
C ARG A 421 37.11 46.21 4.92
N GLY A 422 36.06 45.81 4.22
CA GLY A 422 35.89 46.16 2.81
C GLY A 422 34.61 45.64 2.20
N LYS A 423 33.62 46.53 2.03
CA LYS A 423 32.42 46.40 1.19
C LYS A 423 31.63 45.10 1.32
N TRP A 424 30.75 45.03 2.31
CA TRP A 424 29.54 44.23 2.21
C TRP A 424 28.36 45.10 2.61
N ASP A 425 27.50 45.38 1.64
CA ASP A 425 26.24 46.09 1.85
C ASP A 425 25.42 45.40 2.95
N LYS A 426 24.75 46.23 3.76
CA LYS A 426 23.89 45.84 4.89
C LYS A 426 23.07 44.59 4.56
N PHE A 427 23.43 43.46 5.17
CA PHE A 427 22.61 42.25 5.17
C PHE A 427 21.40 42.50 6.08
N GLU A 428 20.29 42.90 5.47
CA GLU A 428 18.98 42.89 6.11
C GLU A 428 18.55 41.44 6.38
N GLY A 429 18.31 41.16 7.66
CA GLY A 429 17.85 39.86 8.16
C GLY A 429 16.49 39.46 7.56
N GLU A 430 16.23 38.16 7.57
CA GLU A 430 15.05 37.46 7.03
C GLU A 430 14.88 37.44 5.50
N GLN A 431 15.15 38.52 4.76
CA GLN A 431 14.92 38.54 3.30
C GLN A 431 15.89 37.66 2.49
N ASN A 432 17.11 37.42 3.01
CA ASN A 432 18.13 36.63 2.31
C ASN A 432 18.03 35.11 2.49
N TRP A 433 17.18 34.60 3.39
CA TRP A 433 16.91 33.15 3.46
C TRP A 433 16.32 32.63 2.14
N GLN A 434 15.50 33.46 1.49
CA GLN A 434 14.83 33.13 0.24
C GLN A 434 15.83 32.96 -0.91
N LYS A 435 16.89 33.77 -0.99
CA LYS A 435 18.02 33.59 -1.93
C LYS A 435 18.92 32.41 -1.61
N TYR A 436 19.13 32.11 -0.32
CA TYR A 436 19.96 30.97 0.12
C TYR A 436 19.27 29.61 -0.12
N VAL A 437 17.93 29.58 -0.13
CA VAL A 437 17.11 28.39 -0.39
C VAL A 437 16.51 28.37 -1.81
N ASN A 438 16.47 29.51 -2.52
CA ASN A 438 15.58 29.84 -3.65
C ASN A 438 14.12 29.42 -3.40
N LEU A 439 13.54 30.09 -2.39
CA LEU A 439 12.13 30.06 -1.97
C LEU A 439 11.28 31.18 -2.62
N ASP A 440 11.83 31.95 -3.57
CA ASP A 440 11.30 33.18 -4.21
C ASP A 440 9.93 33.07 -4.92
N TYR A 441 9.09 32.10 -4.57
CA TYR A 441 7.71 32.00 -5.07
C TYR A 441 6.72 31.42 -4.08
N VAL A 442 7.17 30.96 -2.91
CA VAL A 442 6.27 30.43 -1.88
C VAL A 442 5.67 31.55 -1.04
N ILE A 443 6.26 32.75 -1.06
CA ILE A 443 5.84 33.89 -0.23
C ILE A 443 5.02 34.93 -1.01
N GLU A 444 4.97 34.91 -2.34
CA GLU A 444 4.06 35.81 -3.09
C GLU A 444 2.57 35.55 -2.81
N GLN A 445 2.20 34.45 -2.13
CA GLN A 445 0.84 34.27 -1.60
C GLN A 445 0.63 34.78 -0.15
N LYS A 446 1.63 35.39 0.49
CA LYS A 446 1.51 35.97 1.85
C LYS A 446 1.52 37.50 1.90
N THR A 447 1.71 38.19 0.77
CA THR A 447 1.71 39.67 0.73
C THR A 447 0.35 40.33 0.43
N ASP A 448 -0.68 39.57 0.04
CA ASP A 448 -2.00 40.14 -0.28
C ASP A 448 -2.98 40.21 0.92
N GLU A 449 -2.58 39.80 2.13
CA GLU A 449 -3.43 39.87 3.34
C GLU A 449 -3.17 41.09 4.25
N LYS A 450 -2.35 42.08 3.85
CA LYS A 450 -2.09 43.29 4.67
C LYS A 450 -2.38 44.66 4.02
N SER A 451 -3.01 44.69 2.85
CA SER A 451 -3.32 45.94 2.12
C SER A 451 -4.83 46.19 1.91
N ALA A 452 -5.70 45.63 2.77
CA ALA A 452 -7.14 45.93 2.78
C ALA A 452 -7.62 46.61 4.07
N ASN A 453 -6.75 47.35 4.76
CA ASN A 453 -7.16 48.19 5.88
C ASN A 453 -6.27 49.44 6.01
N LYS A 454 -6.38 50.34 5.02
CA LYS A 454 -6.11 51.78 5.19
C LYS A 454 -6.62 52.57 3.98
N LYS A 455 -7.69 53.31 4.26
CA LYS A 455 -8.41 54.31 3.44
C LYS A 455 -9.32 53.79 2.34
#